data_AF-A0A968ZUZ7-F1
#
_entry.id   AF-A0A968ZUZ7-F1
#
_cell.length_a   1.000
_cell.length_b   1.000
_cell.length_c   1.000
_cell.angle_alpha   90.00
_cell.angle_beta   90.00
_cell.angle_gamma   90.00
#
_symmetry.space_group_name_H-M   'P 1'
#
loop_
_entity.id
_entity.type
_entity.pdbx_description
1 polymer ?
#
loop_
_entity_poly.entity_id
_entity_poly.type
_entity_poly.pdbx_seq_one_letter_code
_entity_poly.pdbx_strand_id
1 'polypeptide(L)'
;MGETVIRVENLSKKYLLRHEQAGQYKTLRDAIVSGASSLKQRLSGQSVRAKREEFWALKDVSFEVKQGEVVGIIGRNGAGKSTLLKILSRITEPTAGRVSIRGRVASLLEVGTGFHPELTGRENIFLNGAILGMSRVEINRKFDEIVAFAEVEKFLDTPVKHYSSGMYVRLAFAVAAHLEPEILIIDEVLAVGDASFQKKCLGKMEEVGKDGRTVIFVSHQMDMIHALCDRCILLDKGSVMLSSYPEEVTEIYLNSSIIGSQARFKIEEDENLALQIISGKVLNSNNQNKDRFDVFEQIIIEIEYIVRKTRAGAIVNFELKRNATSLFFSFDTDCSPDLLHSRQEGAYISRVKLPCPLLKSGFYSLTLGTGVANVGKIQHLENILAFNVELISQPSSLLSYAETRPGLIAVPLTWKTQTRLKNSEVFV
;
A
#
# COMPACT_ATOMS: atom_id res chain seq x y z
N MET A 1 -7.60 16.89 24.67
CA MET A 1 -7.19 17.12 23.27
C MET A 1 -5.68 17.25 23.26
N GLY A 2 -4.95 16.38 22.55
CA GLY A 2 -3.49 16.43 22.48
C GLY A 2 -2.98 17.66 21.73
N GLU A 3 -1.76 18.09 22.06
CA GLU A 3 -1.08 19.24 21.44
C GLU A 3 -0.67 18.93 19.98
N THR A 4 -0.89 19.88 19.06
CA THR A 4 -0.44 19.77 17.67
C THR A 4 1.06 19.98 17.57
N VAL A 5 1.80 18.95 17.13
CA VAL A 5 3.27 18.98 16.99
C VAL A 5 3.73 19.19 15.55
N ILE A 6 2.91 18.83 14.56
CA ILE A 6 3.15 19.15 13.14
C ILE A 6 1.90 19.83 12.60
N ARG A 7 2.07 21.01 12.02
CA ARG A 7 1.02 21.75 11.31
C ARG A 7 1.51 22.10 9.91
N VAL A 8 0.79 21.62 8.91
CA VAL A 8 1.03 21.89 7.49
C VAL A 8 -0.10 22.75 6.97
N GLU A 9 0.23 23.91 6.39
CA GLU A 9 -0.75 24.91 5.95
C GLU A 9 -0.48 25.34 4.50
N ASN A 10 -1.44 25.06 3.61
CA ASN A 10 -1.46 25.43 2.19
C ASN A 10 -0.15 25.10 1.47
N LEU A 11 0.44 23.95 1.80
CA LEU A 11 1.76 23.56 1.36
C LEU A 11 1.76 23.20 -0.12
N SER A 12 2.60 23.90 -0.88
CA SER A 12 2.76 23.66 -2.31
C SER A 12 4.23 23.56 -2.69
N LYS A 13 4.56 22.64 -3.60
CA LYS A 13 5.91 22.46 -4.13
C LYS A 13 5.88 22.26 -5.64
N LYS A 14 6.57 23.18 -6.34
CA LYS A 14 6.77 23.14 -7.78
C LYS A 14 8.21 22.76 -8.12
N TYR A 15 8.37 21.92 -9.13
CA TYR A 15 9.63 21.63 -9.80
C TYR A 15 9.56 22.11 -11.26
N LEU A 16 10.71 22.52 -11.80
CA LEU A 16 10.84 22.91 -13.20
C LEU A 16 11.43 21.72 -13.97
N LEU A 17 10.63 21.09 -14.81
CA LEU A 17 11.09 20.06 -15.72
C LEU A 17 11.84 20.73 -16.88
N ARG A 18 13.12 20.41 -16.99
CA ARG A 18 13.88 20.69 -18.21
C ARG A 18 13.85 19.45 -19.07
N HIS A 19 13.21 19.54 -20.23
CA HIS A 19 13.42 18.60 -21.32
C HIS A 19 14.81 18.87 -21.91
N GLU A 20 15.87 18.44 -21.22
CA GLU A 20 17.16 18.22 -21.89
C GLU A 20 17.00 16.91 -22.65
N GLN A 21 17.08 16.99 -23.99
CA GLN A 21 17.16 15.80 -24.83
C GLN A 21 18.25 14.88 -24.28
N ALA A 22 17.85 13.66 -23.92
CA ALA A 22 18.74 12.65 -23.39
C ALA A 22 19.96 12.48 -24.31
N GLY A 23 21.15 12.72 -23.76
CA GLY A 23 22.43 12.33 -24.36
C GLY A 23 23.18 13.42 -25.13
N GLN A 24 23.76 14.39 -24.42
CA GLN A 24 25.03 14.99 -24.83
C GLN A 24 25.71 15.63 -23.62
N TYR A 25 26.73 14.95 -23.08
CA TYR A 25 27.72 15.61 -22.24
C TYR A 25 28.28 16.80 -23.04
N LYS A 26 28.07 18.03 -22.55
CA LYS A 26 28.66 19.22 -23.16
C LYS A 26 30.17 19.12 -23.06
N THR A 27 30.81 18.71 -24.15
CA THR A 27 32.27 18.74 -24.25
C THR A 27 32.72 20.18 -24.47
N LEU A 28 33.97 20.51 -24.12
CA LEU A 28 34.54 21.84 -24.39
C LEU A 28 34.49 22.22 -25.89
N ARG A 29 34.41 21.23 -26.78
CA ARG A 29 34.19 21.44 -28.22
C ARG A 29 32.78 21.95 -28.51
N ASP A 30 31.76 21.46 -27.82
CA ASP A 30 30.38 21.93 -27.97
C ASP A 30 30.20 23.37 -27.50
N ALA A 31 30.98 23.80 -26.50
CA ALA A 31 30.99 25.20 -26.04
C ALA A 31 31.57 26.17 -27.11
N ILE A 32 32.57 25.73 -27.87
CA ILE A 32 33.18 26.54 -28.94
C ILE A 32 32.29 26.57 -30.18
N VAL A 33 31.72 25.42 -30.57
CA VAL A 33 30.81 25.34 -31.73
C VAL A 33 29.50 26.08 -31.45
N SER A 34 28.97 26.01 -30.21
CA SER A 34 27.79 26.80 -29.81
C SER A 34 28.08 28.30 -29.73
N GLY A 35 29.31 28.73 -29.44
CA GLY A 35 29.71 30.14 -29.49
C GLY A 35 29.65 30.74 -30.90
N ALA A 36 30.04 29.97 -31.93
CA ALA A 36 29.98 30.42 -33.32
C ALA A 36 28.55 30.40 -33.89
N SER A 37 27.71 29.43 -33.50
CA SER A 37 26.32 29.34 -33.97
C SER A 37 25.38 30.32 -33.25
N SER A 38 25.63 30.64 -31.97
CA SER A 38 24.83 31.61 -31.20
C SER A 38 25.04 33.06 -31.68
N LEU A 39 26.18 33.37 -32.29
CA LEU A 39 26.41 34.63 -33.01
C LEU A 39 25.63 34.70 -34.32
N LYS A 40 25.30 33.57 -34.98
CA LYS A 40 24.42 33.55 -36.15
C LYS A 40 22.93 33.63 -35.77
N GLN A 41 22.58 33.06 -34.61
CA GLN A 41 21.20 32.96 -34.12
C GLN A 41 20.71 34.21 -33.36
N ARG A 42 21.61 35.09 -32.91
CA ARG A 42 21.25 36.41 -32.35
C ARG A 42 20.77 37.43 -33.40
N LEU A 43 20.92 37.11 -34.70
CA LEU A 43 20.64 38.01 -35.83
C LEU A 43 19.27 37.68 -36.42
N SER A 44 18.84 36.42 -36.31
CA SER A 44 17.48 35.97 -36.58
C SER A 44 16.70 36.00 -35.27
N GLY A 45 15.78 36.95 -35.08
CA GLY A 45 15.02 37.20 -33.85
C GLY A 45 14.08 36.09 -33.35
N GLN A 46 14.42 34.82 -33.51
CA GLN A 46 13.70 33.67 -32.97
C GLN A 46 14.44 33.13 -31.74
N SER A 47 14.05 33.62 -30.57
CA SER A 47 14.43 32.99 -29.31
C SER A 47 13.74 31.62 -29.22
N VAL A 48 14.49 30.54 -29.40
CA VAL A 48 14.02 29.19 -29.04
C VAL A 48 13.94 29.15 -27.51
N ARG A 49 12.80 29.57 -26.97
CA ARG A 49 12.49 29.47 -25.54
C ARG A 49 12.37 27.98 -25.24
N ALA A 50 13.41 27.38 -24.65
CA ALA A 50 13.34 26.03 -24.12
C ALA A 50 12.07 25.94 -23.25
N LYS A 51 11.15 25.07 -23.64
CA LYS A 51 9.82 24.93 -23.03
C LYS A 51 10.02 24.38 -21.61
N ARG A 52 10.06 25.28 -20.63
CA ARG A 52 10.13 24.92 -19.20
C ARG A 52 8.73 24.44 -18.82
N GLU A 53 8.62 23.17 -18.52
CA GLU A 53 7.36 22.60 -18.04
C GLU A 53 7.35 22.64 -16.51
N GLU A 54 6.25 23.16 -15.95
CA GLU A 54 6.09 23.27 -14.50
C GLU A 54 5.39 22.02 -13.98
N PHE A 55 6.03 21.31 -13.03
CA PHE A 55 5.47 20.14 -12.38
C PHE A 55 5.15 20.45 -10.92
N TRP A 56 3.88 20.36 -10.54
CA TRP A 56 3.44 20.51 -9.15
C TRP A 56 3.47 19.16 -8.46
N ALA A 57 4.44 18.96 -7.58
CA ALA A 57 4.56 17.74 -6.78
C ALA A 57 3.63 17.78 -5.55
N LEU A 58 3.38 18.96 -5.00
CA LEU A 58 2.39 19.22 -3.97
C LEU A 58 1.64 20.51 -4.29
N LYS A 59 0.35 20.54 -3.98
CA LYS A 59 -0.53 21.68 -4.20
C LYS A 59 -1.56 21.79 -3.07
N ASP A 60 -1.50 22.91 -2.36
CA ASP A 60 -2.45 23.31 -1.31
C ASP A 60 -2.71 22.24 -0.23
N VAL A 61 -1.67 21.52 0.18
CA VAL A 61 -1.76 20.46 1.20
C VAL A 61 -1.87 21.08 2.60
N SER A 62 -2.88 20.69 3.38
CA SER A 62 -3.06 21.11 4.77
C SER A 62 -3.48 19.95 5.66
N PHE A 63 -2.81 19.77 6.80
CA PHE A 63 -3.17 18.80 7.83
C PHE A 63 -2.42 19.07 9.14
N GLU A 64 -2.88 18.47 10.23
CA GLU A 64 -2.23 18.52 11.54
C GLU A 64 -1.92 17.11 12.04
N VAL A 65 -0.89 16.98 12.88
CA VAL A 65 -0.54 15.75 13.61
C VAL A 65 -0.34 16.10 15.08
N LYS A 66 -0.96 15.33 15.96
CA LYS A 66 -0.89 15.51 17.42
C LYS A 66 0.26 14.72 18.01
N GLN A 67 0.72 15.15 19.18
CA GLN A 67 1.76 14.43 19.91
C GLN A 67 1.34 12.98 20.21
N GLY A 68 2.23 12.03 19.91
CA GLY A 68 2.01 10.60 20.16
C GLY A 68 1.14 9.91 19.12
N GLU A 69 0.72 10.61 18.06
CA GLU A 69 -0.08 10.05 16.98
C GLU A 69 0.82 9.32 15.97
N VAL A 70 0.41 8.13 15.55
CA VAL A 70 1.02 7.42 14.42
C VAL A 70 0.17 7.63 13.17
N VAL A 71 0.67 8.40 12.21
CA VAL A 71 -0.05 8.80 11.00
C VAL A 71 0.55 8.14 9.77
N GLY A 72 -0.27 7.35 9.08
CA GLY A 72 0.05 6.77 7.77
C GLY A 72 -0.13 7.79 6.64
N ILE A 73 0.76 7.80 5.66
CA ILE A 73 0.56 8.53 4.39
C ILE A 73 0.64 7.54 3.24
N ILE A 74 -0.48 7.37 2.54
CA ILE A 74 -0.60 6.49 1.38
C ILE A 74 -0.93 7.29 0.12
N GLY A 75 -0.76 6.67 -1.04
CA GLY A 75 -1.00 7.32 -2.33
C GLY A 75 -0.19 6.66 -3.43
N ARG A 76 -0.57 6.89 -4.69
CA ARG A 76 0.10 6.28 -5.85
C ARG A 76 1.55 6.78 -6.00
N ASN A 77 2.33 6.11 -6.84
CA ASN A 77 3.63 6.63 -7.27
C ASN A 77 3.42 7.97 -7.97
N GLY A 78 4.24 8.96 -7.62
CA GLY A 78 4.08 10.33 -8.10
C GLY A 78 3.00 11.15 -7.39
N ALA A 79 2.32 10.63 -6.35
CA ALA A 79 1.31 11.39 -5.59
C ALA A 79 1.89 12.51 -4.70
N GLY A 80 3.22 12.63 -4.58
CA GLY A 80 3.89 13.66 -3.79
C GLY A 80 4.41 13.23 -2.41
N LYS A 81 4.25 11.95 -2.03
CA LYS A 81 4.68 11.41 -0.71
C LYS A 81 6.14 11.75 -0.37
N SER A 82 7.10 11.34 -1.20
CA SER A 82 8.52 11.61 -0.94
C SER A 82 8.86 13.11 -0.94
N THR A 83 8.13 13.93 -1.72
CA THR A 83 8.29 15.39 -1.68
C THR A 83 7.79 15.97 -0.36
N LEU A 84 6.64 15.51 0.13
CA LEU A 84 6.11 15.90 1.43
C LEU A 84 7.09 15.52 2.55
N LEU A 85 7.57 14.28 2.56
CA LEU A 85 8.53 13.81 3.56
C LEU A 85 9.83 14.64 3.54
N LYS A 86 10.37 14.96 2.36
CA LYS A 86 11.55 15.84 2.23
C LYS A 86 11.33 17.24 2.79
N ILE A 87 10.12 17.78 2.70
CA ILE A 87 9.79 19.08 3.29
C ILE A 87 9.66 18.96 4.81
N LEU A 88 8.97 17.93 5.30
CA LEU A 88 8.81 17.69 6.74
C LEU A 88 10.16 17.41 7.43
N SER A 89 11.09 16.73 6.74
CA SER A 89 12.46 16.51 7.20
C SER A 89 13.41 17.68 6.96
N ARG A 90 12.90 18.82 6.46
CA ARG A 90 13.67 20.04 6.16
C ARG A 90 14.82 19.85 5.15
N ILE A 91 14.75 18.83 4.31
CA ILE A 91 15.69 18.61 3.19
C ILE A 91 15.42 19.58 2.04
N THR A 92 14.15 19.97 1.85
CA THR A 92 13.75 20.86 0.76
C THR A 92 12.71 21.85 1.23
N GLU A 93 12.86 23.11 0.84
CA GLU A 93 11.88 24.16 1.17
C GLU A 93 10.63 24.06 0.29
N PRO A 94 9.44 24.43 0.80
CA PRO A 94 8.25 24.56 -0.02
C PRO A 94 8.34 25.73 -1.00
N THR A 95 7.53 25.70 -2.06
CA THR A 95 7.37 26.86 -2.97
C THR A 95 6.39 27.88 -2.40
N ALA A 96 5.34 27.41 -1.73
CA ALA A 96 4.37 28.24 -1.02
C ALA A 96 3.79 27.46 0.18
N GLY A 97 3.14 28.18 1.09
CA GLY A 97 2.63 27.62 2.34
C GLY A 97 3.70 27.51 3.42
N ARG A 98 3.36 26.86 4.54
CA ARG A 98 4.24 26.74 5.70
C ARG A 98 4.08 25.39 6.38
N VAL A 99 5.19 24.91 6.95
CA VAL A 99 5.20 23.80 7.91
C VAL A 99 5.74 24.32 9.23
N SER A 100 5.00 24.05 10.32
CA SER A 100 5.42 24.32 11.70
C SER A 100 5.59 23.00 12.43
N ILE A 101 6.76 22.79 13.04
CA ILE A 101 7.10 21.55 13.75
C ILE A 101 7.64 21.88 15.14
N ARG A 102 7.12 21.21 16.18
CA ARG A 102 7.56 21.30 17.57
C ARG A 102 8.25 20.00 17.99
N GLY A 103 9.57 20.06 18.19
CA GLY A 103 10.40 18.90 18.54
C GLY A 103 11.48 18.61 17.49
N ARG A 104 12.39 17.68 17.80
CA ARG A 104 13.39 17.17 16.86
C ARG A 104 12.75 16.17 15.93
N VAL A 105 13.03 16.33 14.64
CA VAL A 105 12.57 15.41 13.59
C VAL A 105 13.76 14.54 13.20
N ALA A 106 13.59 13.23 13.28
CA ALA A 106 14.47 12.29 12.59
C ALA A 106 13.73 11.66 11.40
N SER A 107 14.47 11.33 10.34
CA SER A 107 13.89 10.78 9.12
C SER A 107 14.69 9.59 8.62
N LEU A 108 14.00 8.49 8.34
CA LEU A 108 14.55 7.26 7.76
C LEU A 108 14.50 7.27 6.22
N LEU A 109 14.33 8.43 5.58
CA LEU A 109 14.31 8.56 4.11
C LEU A 109 15.63 8.14 3.46
N GLU A 110 16.72 8.21 4.23
CA GLU A 110 18.08 8.07 3.73
C GLU A 110 18.92 7.19 4.68
N VAL A 111 18.37 6.05 5.11
CA VAL A 111 19.08 5.11 5.99
C VAL A 111 20.40 4.71 5.34
N GLY A 112 21.50 5.04 6.02
CA GLY A 112 22.88 4.76 5.57
C GLY A 112 23.55 5.92 4.83
N THR A 113 22.88 7.05 4.59
CA THR A 113 23.57 8.28 4.19
C THR A 113 24.35 8.85 5.38
N GLY A 114 25.57 9.30 5.12
CA GLY A 114 26.49 9.77 6.16
C GLY A 114 27.39 8.69 6.77
N PHE A 115 27.29 7.43 6.34
CA PHE A 115 28.37 6.48 6.59
C PHE A 115 29.59 6.83 5.74
N HIS A 116 30.77 6.74 6.35
CA HIS A 116 32.04 6.95 5.69
C HIS A 116 32.69 5.59 5.36
N PRO A 117 32.97 5.28 4.08
CA PRO A 117 33.43 3.96 3.65
C PRO A 117 34.73 3.48 4.32
N GLU A 118 35.63 4.43 4.64
CA GLU A 118 36.92 4.14 5.29
C GLU A 118 36.83 3.98 6.80
N LEU A 119 35.71 4.35 7.43
CA LEU A 119 35.53 4.20 8.88
C LEU A 119 34.97 2.81 9.21
N THR A 120 35.31 2.33 10.40
CA THR A 120 34.79 1.08 10.98
C THR A 120 33.28 1.17 11.25
N GLY A 121 32.62 0.04 11.45
CA GLY A 121 31.22 0.01 11.90
C GLY A 121 31.02 0.82 13.19
N ARG A 122 31.94 0.68 14.16
CA ARG A 122 31.93 1.44 15.42
C ARG A 122 31.95 2.95 15.18
N GLU A 123 32.89 3.43 14.38
CA GLU A 123 33.03 4.85 14.08
C GLU A 123 31.82 5.38 13.31
N ASN A 124 31.26 4.57 12.40
CA ASN A 124 30.04 4.92 11.68
C ASN A 124 28.80 4.99 12.58
N ILE A 125 28.68 4.15 13.61
CA ILE A 125 27.61 4.29 14.63
C ILE A 125 27.68 5.69 15.26
N PHE A 126 28.88 6.13 15.64
CA PHE A 126 29.07 7.43 16.26
C PHE A 126 28.85 8.60 15.29
N LEU A 127 29.40 8.51 14.07
CA LEU A 127 29.27 9.54 13.05
C LEU A 127 27.80 9.69 12.63
N ASN A 128 27.14 8.59 12.29
CA ASN A 128 25.77 8.60 11.81
C ASN A 128 24.78 8.94 12.91
N GLY A 129 24.97 8.43 14.13
CA GLY A 129 24.17 8.83 15.29
C GLY A 129 24.23 10.33 15.54
N ALA A 130 25.42 10.94 15.43
CA ALA A 130 25.58 12.39 15.56
C ALA A 130 24.91 13.17 14.42
N ILE A 131 25.04 12.72 13.17
CA ILE A 131 24.36 13.31 12.00
C ILE A 131 22.84 13.28 12.18
N LEU A 132 22.30 12.18 12.72
CA LEU A 132 20.87 11.99 12.97
C LEU A 132 20.38 12.68 14.27
N GLY A 133 21.27 13.37 14.99
CA GLY A 133 20.91 14.23 16.12
C GLY A 133 21.05 13.60 17.51
N MET A 134 21.74 12.47 17.64
CA MET A 134 22.10 11.90 18.94
C MET A 134 23.32 12.62 19.54
N SER A 135 23.23 12.92 20.82
CA SER A 135 24.39 13.29 21.63
C SER A 135 25.32 12.09 21.82
N ARG A 136 26.60 12.36 22.06
CA ARG A 136 27.58 11.30 22.35
C ARG A 136 27.17 10.39 23.51
N VAL A 137 26.49 10.96 24.52
CA VAL A 137 25.99 10.24 25.70
C VAL A 137 24.86 9.27 25.31
N GLU A 138 23.90 9.72 24.49
CA GLU A 138 22.83 8.87 23.96
C GLU A 138 23.41 7.70 23.16
N ILE A 139 24.40 7.97 22.27
CA ILE A 139 25.04 6.93 21.46
C ILE A 139 25.75 5.92 22.34
N ASN A 140 26.54 6.36 23.33
CA ASN A 140 27.24 5.46 24.25
C ASN A 140 26.26 4.56 25.02
N ARG A 141 25.15 5.11 25.50
CA ARG A 141 24.12 4.35 26.24
C ARG A 141 23.45 3.29 25.36
N LYS A 142 23.28 3.57 24.07
CA LYS A 142 22.59 2.69 23.11
C LYS A 142 23.53 1.83 22.28
N PHE A 143 24.85 1.96 22.46
CA PHE A 143 25.84 1.34 21.58
C PHE A 143 25.68 -0.18 21.50
N ASP A 144 25.62 -0.86 22.64
CA ASP A 144 25.52 -2.32 22.67
C ASP A 144 24.17 -2.82 22.13
N GLU A 145 23.08 -2.09 22.38
CA GLU A 145 21.76 -2.37 21.80
C GLU A 145 21.78 -2.25 20.26
N ILE A 146 22.42 -1.20 19.73
CA ILE A 146 22.57 -0.97 18.28
C ILE A 146 23.36 -2.11 17.64
N VAL A 147 24.49 -2.49 18.24
CA VAL A 147 25.35 -3.55 17.70
C VAL A 147 24.61 -4.90 17.73
N ALA A 148 23.95 -5.22 18.84
CA ALA A 148 23.17 -6.46 18.99
C ALA A 148 21.99 -6.52 18.03
N PHE A 149 21.33 -5.39 17.78
CA PHE A 149 20.23 -5.31 16.82
C PHE A 149 20.72 -5.53 15.38
N ALA A 150 21.87 -4.96 15.01
CA ALA A 150 22.46 -5.07 13.69
C ALA A 150 23.04 -6.47 13.37
N GLU A 151 23.38 -7.27 14.39
CA GLU A 151 24.04 -8.57 14.27
C GLU A 151 25.41 -8.48 13.54
N VAL A 152 26.20 -7.43 13.84
CA VAL A 152 27.51 -7.16 13.21
C VAL A 152 28.68 -7.15 14.19
N GLU A 153 28.52 -7.71 15.39
CA GLU A 153 29.50 -7.70 16.50
C GLU A 153 30.91 -8.08 16.03
N LYS A 154 31.02 -9.15 15.23
CA LYS A 154 32.30 -9.69 14.75
C LYS A 154 33.00 -8.80 13.74
N PHE A 155 32.27 -7.90 13.08
CA PHE A 155 32.76 -7.04 12.00
C PHE A 155 32.79 -5.56 12.39
N LEU A 156 32.52 -5.26 13.66
CA LEU A 156 32.32 -3.91 14.16
C LEU A 156 33.54 -3.00 13.96
N ASP A 157 34.74 -3.57 14.07
CA ASP A 157 36.01 -2.86 13.89
C ASP A 157 36.57 -3.02 12.45
N THR A 158 35.76 -3.52 11.51
CA THR A 158 36.08 -3.59 10.08
C THR A 158 35.50 -2.37 9.34
N PRO A 159 36.24 -1.74 8.41
CA PRO A 159 35.71 -0.66 7.59
C PRO A 159 34.45 -1.05 6.82
N VAL A 160 33.44 -0.16 6.81
CA VAL A 160 32.11 -0.48 6.24
C VAL A 160 32.13 -0.74 4.73
N LYS A 161 33.17 -0.29 4.01
CA LYS A 161 33.38 -0.67 2.59
C LYS A 161 33.56 -2.18 2.37
N HIS A 162 33.91 -2.93 3.42
CA HIS A 162 34.04 -4.39 3.39
C HIS A 162 32.78 -5.11 3.88
N TYR A 163 31.74 -4.38 4.27
CA TYR A 163 30.47 -4.98 4.68
C TYR A 163 29.75 -5.52 3.44
N SER A 164 29.00 -6.61 3.62
CA SER A 164 27.97 -6.95 2.63
C SER A 164 26.91 -5.85 2.61
N SER A 165 26.16 -5.76 1.50
CA SER A 165 25.03 -4.82 1.40
C SER A 165 24.01 -5.02 2.53
N GLY A 166 23.78 -6.27 2.96
CA GLY A 166 22.92 -6.60 4.10
C GLY A 166 23.46 -6.06 5.42
N MET A 167 24.73 -6.28 5.73
CA MET A 167 25.35 -5.75 6.96
C MET A 167 25.35 -4.23 7.00
N TYR A 168 25.63 -3.58 5.86
CA TYR A 168 25.61 -2.13 5.74
C TYR A 168 24.24 -1.57 6.12
N VAL A 169 23.18 -2.10 5.50
CA VAL A 169 21.82 -1.62 5.74
C VAL A 169 21.33 -1.98 7.14
N ARG A 170 21.65 -3.17 7.65
CA ARG A 170 21.32 -3.56 9.02
C ARG A 170 21.91 -2.61 10.05
N LEU A 171 23.20 -2.26 9.91
CA LEU A 171 23.84 -1.32 10.83
C LEU A 171 23.24 0.08 10.73
N ALA A 172 23.03 0.58 9.51
CA ALA A 172 22.41 1.88 9.29
C ALA A 172 20.99 1.94 9.89
N PHE A 173 20.20 0.90 9.70
CA PHE A 173 18.87 0.81 10.28
C PHE A 173 18.92 0.69 11.81
N ALA A 174 19.84 -0.11 12.35
CA ALA A 174 19.98 -0.28 13.79
C ALA A 174 20.28 1.05 14.50
N VAL A 175 21.19 1.87 13.96
CA VAL A 175 21.44 3.22 14.48
C VAL A 175 20.16 4.04 14.47
N ALA A 176 19.44 4.02 13.35
CA ALA A 176 18.26 4.84 13.16
C ALA A 176 17.05 4.40 14.01
N ALA A 177 16.88 3.10 14.24
CA ALA A 177 15.82 2.53 15.06
C ALA A 177 16.02 2.79 16.57
N HIS A 178 17.24 3.10 16.99
CA HIS A 178 17.57 3.48 18.37
C HIS A 178 17.64 5.00 18.58
N LEU A 179 17.24 5.79 17.58
CA LEU A 179 17.03 7.22 17.76
C LEU A 179 15.87 7.47 18.74
N GLU A 180 15.99 8.52 19.55
CA GLU A 180 14.93 8.96 20.47
C GLU A 180 14.43 10.39 20.13
N PRO A 181 13.93 10.63 18.90
CA PRO A 181 13.36 11.93 18.53
C PRO A 181 11.92 12.04 19.04
N GLU A 182 11.43 13.28 19.16
CA GLU A 182 10.02 13.54 19.43
C GLU A 182 9.12 13.18 18.22
N ILE A 183 9.67 13.32 17.01
CA ILE A 183 9.00 13.04 15.73
C ILE A 183 9.89 12.15 14.86
N LEU A 184 9.36 10.99 14.44
CA LEU A 184 10.03 10.06 13.54
C LEU A 184 9.30 9.97 12.21
N ILE A 185 10.00 10.22 11.11
CA ILE A 185 9.50 10.04 9.74
C ILE A 185 10.10 8.77 9.16
N ILE A 186 9.24 7.94 8.58
CA ILE A 186 9.59 6.61 8.13
C ILE A 186 9.09 6.44 6.71
N ASP A 187 10.01 6.10 5.80
CA ASP A 187 9.69 5.77 4.41
C ASP A 187 9.69 4.25 4.21
N GLU A 188 9.15 3.80 3.08
CA GLU A 188 8.94 2.39 2.68
C GLU A 188 10.22 1.50 2.71
N VAL A 189 11.39 2.12 2.91
CA VAL A 189 12.73 1.50 3.02
C VAL A 189 12.83 0.47 4.17
N LEU A 190 11.82 0.31 5.00
CA LEU A 190 11.73 -0.79 5.97
C LEU A 190 11.77 -2.18 5.36
N ALA A 191 11.49 -2.30 4.06
CA ALA A 191 11.57 -3.57 3.35
C ALA A 191 13.02 -4.04 3.08
N VAL A 192 14.06 -3.34 3.53
CA VAL A 192 15.45 -3.77 3.31
C VAL A 192 15.96 -4.67 4.44
N GLY A 193 16.46 -5.86 4.06
CA GLY A 193 16.90 -6.90 4.98
C GLY A 193 16.26 -8.24 4.63
N ASP A 194 16.52 -9.28 5.42
CA ASP A 194 15.76 -10.53 5.33
C ASP A 194 14.48 -10.46 6.19
N ALA A 195 13.61 -11.46 6.03
CA ALA A 195 12.33 -11.52 6.73
C ALA A 195 12.48 -11.49 8.27
N SER A 196 13.55 -12.10 8.82
CA SER A 196 13.82 -12.07 10.26
C SER A 196 14.16 -10.66 10.75
N PHE A 197 14.99 -9.93 10.01
CA PHE A 197 15.38 -8.57 10.35
C PHE A 197 14.20 -7.60 10.18
N GLN A 198 13.42 -7.72 9.09
CA GLN A 198 12.20 -6.93 8.90
C GLN A 198 11.21 -7.09 10.06
N LYS A 199 11.03 -8.31 10.58
CA LYS A 199 10.19 -8.56 11.76
C LYS A 199 10.73 -7.86 13.02
N LYS A 200 12.06 -7.84 13.22
CA LYS A 200 12.70 -7.07 14.31
C LYS A 200 12.46 -5.57 14.14
N CYS A 201 12.59 -5.04 12.91
CA CYS A 201 12.32 -3.64 12.59
C CYS A 201 10.88 -3.27 12.94
N LEU A 202 9.90 -4.05 12.47
CA LEU A 202 8.49 -3.87 12.78
C LEU A 202 8.21 -3.86 14.29
N GLY A 203 8.73 -4.84 15.02
CA GLY A 203 8.57 -4.90 16.48
C GLY A 203 9.15 -3.66 17.17
N LYS A 204 10.31 -3.18 16.72
CA LYS A 204 10.91 -1.96 17.28
C LYS A 204 10.07 -0.71 17.00
N MET A 205 9.39 -0.67 15.86
CA MET A 205 8.57 0.47 15.46
C MET A 205 7.24 0.51 16.21
N GLU A 206 6.66 -0.65 16.51
CA GLU A 206 5.52 -0.75 17.43
C GLU A 206 5.89 -0.26 18.85
N GLU A 207 7.08 -0.59 19.35
CA GLU A 207 7.57 -0.05 20.64
C GLU A 207 7.69 1.48 20.60
N VAL A 208 8.29 2.02 19.54
CA VAL A 208 8.46 3.47 19.34
C VAL A 208 7.12 4.21 19.33
N GLY A 209 6.07 3.64 18.71
CA GLY A 209 4.72 4.21 18.73
C GLY A 209 4.08 4.19 20.13
N LYS A 210 4.30 3.12 20.90
CA LYS A 210 3.75 2.97 22.27
C LYS A 210 4.40 3.90 23.30
N ASP A 211 5.64 4.31 23.07
CA ASP A 211 6.38 5.24 23.94
C ASP A 211 5.85 6.70 23.88
N GLY A 212 4.73 6.95 23.18
CA GLY A 212 4.12 8.28 23.05
C GLY A 212 4.83 9.20 22.07
N ARG A 213 5.67 8.64 21.19
CA ARG A 213 6.35 9.38 20.13
C ARG A 213 5.43 9.60 18.95
N THR A 214 5.64 10.71 18.24
CA THR A 214 4.85 11.01 17.03
C THR A 214 5.53 10.36 15.84
N VAL A 215 4.78 9.63 15.03
CA VAL A 215 5.33 8.91 13.88
C VAL A 215 4.58 9.27 12.61
N ILE A 216 5.31 9.62 11.55
CA ILE A 216 4.77 9.68 10.19
C ILE A 216 5.30 8.48 9.42
N PHE A 217 4.40 7.61 8.99
CA PHE A 217 4.72 6.36 8.34
C PHE A 217 4.23 6.35 6.89
N VAL A 218 5.11 6.05 5.94
CA VAL A 218 4.77 5.95 4.52
C VAL A 218 5.00 4.53 4.04
N SER A 219 3.94 3.92 3.51
CA SER A 219 3.99 2.55 3.03
C SER A 219 2.98 2.33 1.92
N HIS A 220 3.31 1.43 0.99
CA HIS A 220 2.35 0.86 0.05
C HIS A 220 1.77 -0.48 0.54
N GLN A 221 2.22 -0.99 1.70
CA GLN A 221 1.69 -2.19 2.33
C GLN A 221 0.56 -1.82 3.28
N MET A 222 -0.68 -2.06 2.86
CA MET A 222 -1.88 -1.70 3.63
C MET A 222 -1.96 -2.43 4.97
N ASP A 223 -1.50 -3.68 5.05
CA ASP A 223 -1.45 -4.45 6.30
C ASP A 223 -0.61 -3.74 7.39
N MET A 224 0.51 -3.12 7.01
CA MET A 224 1.32 -2.34 7.95
C MET A 224 0.62 -1.04 8.37
N ILE A 225 -0.08 -0.39 7.44
CA ILE A 225 -0.86 0.82 7.74
C ILE A 225 -1.97 0.50 8.77
N HIS A 226 -2.67 -0.62 8.60
CA HIS A 226 -3.68 -1.08 9.56
C HIS A 226 -3.08 -1.48 10.91
N ALA A 227 -1.91 -2.11 10.91
CA ALA A 227 -1.28 -2.58 12.14
C ALA A 227 -0.66 -1.45 12.98
N LEU A 228 -0.11 -0.41 12.34
CA LEU A 228 0.75 0.58 13.00
C LEU A 228 0.10 1.96 13.17
N CYS A 229 -0.83 2.36 12.31
CA CYS A 229 -1.31 3.74 12.26
C CYS A 229 -2.69 3.90 12.93
N ASP A 230 -2.86 4.97 13.68
CA ASP A 230 -4.15 5.36 14.26
C ASP A 230 -5.00 6.17 13.27
N ARG A 231 -4.32 6.87 12.35
CA ARG A 231 -4.93 7.70 11.29
C ARG A 231 -4.13 7.55 10.00
N CYS A 232 -4.79 7.71 8.86
CA CYS A 232 -4.17 7.68 7.55
C CYS A 232 -4.56 8.90 6.71
N ILE A 233 -3.64 9.34 5.84
CA ILE A 233 -3.82 10.42 4.88
C ILE A 233 -3.58 9.86 3.49
N LEU A 234 -4.57 10.01 2.60
CA LEU A 234 -4.46 9.67 1.20
C LEU A 234 -4.06 10.89 0.38
N LEU A 235 -2.87 10.83 -0.22
CA LEU A 235 -2.40 11.78 -1.22
C LEU A 235 -2.76 11.30 -2.63
N ASP A 236 -3.33 12.20 -3.43
CA ASP A 236 -3.51 12.02 -4.87
C ASP A 236 -3.04 13.28 -5.61
N LYS A 237 -2.17 13.07 -6.61
CA LYS A 237 -1.62 14.13 -7.48
C LYS A 237 -1.18 15.40 -6.71
N GLY A 238 -0.51 15.21 -5.59
CA GLY A 238 0.03 16.30 -4.77
C GLY A 238 -0.97 17.00 -3.85
N SER A 239 -2.21 16.51 -3.73
CA SER A 239 -3.25 17.07 -2.84
C SER A 239 -3.71 16.02 -1.84
N VAL A 240 -4.19 16.45 -0.67
CA VAL A 240 -4.83 15.56 0.31
C VAL A 240 -6.26 15.28 -0.16
N MET A 241 -6.56 14.02 -0.46
CA MET A 241 -7.90 13.59 -0.88
C MET A 241 -8.77 13.25 0.35
N LEU A 242 -8.22 12.48 1.28
CA LEU A 242 -8.90 12.05 2.49
C LEU A 242 -7.90 11.97 3.65
N SER A 243 -8.38 12.26 4.86
CA SER A 243 -7.67 12.03 6.11
C SER A 243 -8.66 11.47 7.13
N SER A 244 -8.58 10.17 7.41
CA SER A 244 -9.49 9.47 8.33
C SER A 244 -8.81 8.24 8.93
N TYR A 245 -9.58 7.33 9.55
CA TYR A 245 -9.08 6.04 10.01
C TYR A 245 -8.50 5.21 8.86
N PRO A 246 -7.46 4.38 9.12
CA PRO A 246 -6.83 3.54 8.11
C PRO A 246 -7.82 2.77 7.22
N GLU A 247 -8.86 2.15 7.80
CA GLU A 247 -9.87 1.33 7.10
C GLU A 247 -10.57 2.09 5.98
N GLU A 248 -11.03 3.30 6.26
CA GLU A 248 -11.74 4.13 5.30
C GLU A 248 -10.79 4.63 4.20
N VAL A 249 -9.59 5.04 4.59
CA VAL A 249 -8.60 5.63 3.67
C VAL A 249 -8.03 4.57 2.73
N THR A 250 -7.73 3.37 3.23
CA THR A 250 -7.25 2.27 2.39
C THR A 250 -8.34 1.75 1.46
N GLU A 251 -9.60 1.73 1.90
CA GLU A 251 -10.73 1.41 1.04
C GLU A 251 -10.83 2.39 -0.14
N ILE A 252 -10.84 3.70 0.12
CA ILE A 252 -10.86 4.70 -0.98
C ILE A 252 -9.61 4.59 -1.86
N TYR A 253 -8.43 4.34 -1.28
CA TYR A 253 -7.20 4.17 -2.05
C TYR A 253 -7.29 2.98 -3.01
N LEU A 254 -7.73 1.81 -2.53
CA LEU A 254 -7.90 0.61 -3.34
C LEU A 254 -9.00 0.79 -4.39
N ASN A 255 -10.12 1.41 -4.03
CA ASN A 255 -11.21 1.72 -4.96
C ASN A 255 -10.78 2.72 -6.03
N SER A 256 -9.98 3.71 -5.66
CA SER A 256 -9.42 4.67 -6.60
C SER A 256 -8.37 4.02 -7.51
N SER A 257 -7.66 2.97 -7.07
CA SER A 257 -6.72 2.19 -7.89
C SER A 257 -7.44 1.38 -8.98
N ILE A 258 -8.65 0.93 -8.65
CA ILE A 258 -9.56 0.22 -9.54
C ILE A 258 -10.51 1.26 -10.16
N ILE A 259 -9.93 2.13 -11.00
CA ILE A 259 -10.70 3.10 -11.79
C ILE A 259 -11.62 2.30 -12.73
N GLY A 260 -12.86 2.13 -12.29
CA GLY A 260 -13.92 1.37 -12.94
C GLY A 260 -14.23 0.11 -12.15
N SER A 261 -15.32 0.11 -11.39
CA SER A 261 -16.02 -1.10 -11.00
C SER A 261 -16.41 -1.86 -12.27
N GLN A 262 -15.51 -2.76 -12.70
CA GLN A 262 -15.68 -3.52 -13.92
C GLN A 262 -16.56 -4.73 -13.62
N ALA A 263 -17.87 -4.52 -13.57
CA ALA A 263 -18.84 -5.59 -13.39
C ALA A 263 -19.01 -6.49 -14.64
N ARG A 264 -18.27 -6.20 -15.72
CA ARG A 264 -18.19 -7.05 -16.92
C ARG A 264 -16.86 -6.94 -17.64
N PHE A 265 -16.40 -8.03 -18.20
CA PHE A 265 -15.28 -8.03 -19.14
C PHE A 265 -15.53 -9.02 -20.27
N LYS A 266 -14.79 -8.85 -21.36
CA LYS A 266 -14.64 -9.82 -22.45
C LYS A 266 -13.19 -9.75 -22.93
N ILE A 267 -12.58 -10.90 -23.16
CA ILE A 267 -11.23 -11.01 -23.71
C ILE A 267 -11.24 -11.71 -25.06
N GLU A 268 -10.17 -11.54 -25.83
CA GLU A 268 -9.97 -12.24 -27.10
C GLU A 268 -9.60 -13.71 -26.85
N GLU A 269 -9.99 -14.57 -27.78
CA GLU A 269 -9.66 -15.99 -27.73
C GLU A 269 -8.16 -16.21 -27.97
N ASP A 270 -7.55 -17.06 -27.14
CA ASP A 270 -6.20 -17.59 -27.33
C ASP A 270 -6.32 -19.09 -27.63
N GLU A 271 -5.97 -19.47 -28.86
CA GLU A 271 -6.05 -20.86 -29.31
C GLU A 271 -5.07 -21.79 -28.60
N ASN A 272 -4.01 -21.24 -27.97
CA ASN A 272 -3.01 -22.03 -27.25
C ASN A 272 -3.51 -22.51 -25.87
N LEU A 273 -4.54 -21.86 -25.33
CA LEU A 273 -5.11 -22.24 -24.04
C LEU A 273 -6.13 -23.37 -24.22
N ALA A 274 -5.83 -24.53 -23.65
CA ALA A 274 -6.74 -25.68 -23.67
C ALA A 274 -8.07 -25.40 -22.95
N LEU A 275 -8.07 -24.46 -22.01
CA LEU A 275 -9.22 -24.00 -21.24
C LEU A 275 -9.10 -22.49 -20.98
N GLN A 276 -10.04 -21.70 -21.47
CA GLN A 276 -9.97 -20.25 -21.42
C GLN A 276 -11.30 -19.61 -21.02
N ILE A 277 -11.28 -18.73 -20.03
CA ILE A 277 -12.38 -17.81 -19.72
C ILE A 277 -12.41 -16.70 -20.77
N ILE A 278 -13.57 -16.48 -21.39
CA ILE A 278 -13.77 -15.51 -22.47
C ILE A 278 -14.48 -14.25 -21.96
N SER A 279 -15.41 -14.41 -21.02
CA SER A 279 -16.14 -13.27 -20.46
C SER A 279 -16.61 -13.56 -19.04
N GLY A 280 -16.91 -12.50 -18.31
CA GLY A 280 -17.50 -12.61 -16.98
C GLY A 280 -18.36 -11.41 -16.65
N LYS A 281 -19.39 -11.61 -15.83
CA LYS A 281 -20.36 -10.59 -15.43
C LYS A 281 -20.77 -10.75 -13.97
N VAL A 282 -21.04 -9.63 -13.30
CA VAL A 282 -21.70 -9.58 -12.00
C VAL A 282 -23.14 -9.10 -12.21
N LEU A 283 -24.11 -9.89 -11.76
CA LEU A 283 -25.54 -9.72 -12.02
C LEU A 283 -26.34 -9.69 -10.71
N ASN A 284 -27.52 -9.06 -10.74
CA ASN A 284 -28.53 -9.16 -9.67
C ASN A 284 -29.51 -10.31 -9.92
N SER A 285 -30.52 -10.46 -9.04
CA SER A 285 -31.59 -11.45 -9.16
C SER A 285 -32.42 -11.35 -10.44
N ASN A 286 -32.44 -10.18 -11.08
CA ASN A 286 -33.15 -9.92 -12.35
C ASN A 286 -32.25 -10.15 -13.58
N ASN A 287 -31.06 -10.75 -13.39
CA ASN A 287 -30.03 -10.93 -14.42
C ASN A 287 -29.53 -9.62 -15.06
N GLN A 288 -29.69 -8.49 -14.36
CA GLN A 288 -29.16 -7.20 -14.80
C GLN A 288 -27.72 -7.06 -14.33
N ASN A 289 -26.83 -6.63 -15.23
CA ASN A 289 -25.47 -6.31 -14.87
C ASN A 289 -25.46 -5.04 -14.00
N LYS A 290 -24.87 -5.17 -12.80
CA LYS A 290 -24.72 -4.07 -11.85
C LYS A 290 -23.34 -4.13 -11.25
N ASP A 291 -22.82 -2.96 -10.92
CA ASP A 291 -21.56 -2.77 -10.24
C ASP A 291 -21.75 -2.25 -8.80
N ARG A 292 -23.01 -2.02 -8.39
CA ARG A 292 -23.42 -1.63 -7.04
C ARG A 292 -24.60 -2.48 -6.58
N PHE A 293 -24.48 -3.03 -5.38
CA PHE A 293 -25.46 -3.93 -4.79
C PHE A 293 -25.80 -3.47 -3.37
N ASP A 294 -27.06 -3.62 -2.97
CA ASP A 294 -27.39 -3.51 -1.54
C ASP A 294 -26.87 -4.75 -0.78
N VAL A 295 -26.52 -4.62 0.51
CA VAL A 295 -26.07 -5.76 1.34
C VAL A 295 -27.07 -6.93 1.41
N PHE A 296 -28.35 -6.68 1.14
CA PHE A 296 -29.41 -7.70 1.07
C PHE A 296 -29.80 -8.07 -0.37
N GLU A 297 -29.13 -7.52 -1.38
CA GLU A 297 -29.35 -7.88 -2.78
C GLU A 297 -28.60 -9.18 -3.12
N GLN A 298 -29.24 -10.05 -3.90
CA GLN A 298 -28.60 -11.28 -4.38
C GLN A 298 -27.57 -10.95 -5.47
N ILE A 299 -26.33 -11.37 -5.26
CA ILE A 299 -25.24 -11.23 -6.23
C ILE A 299 -25.01 -12.55 -6.95
N ILE A 300 -24.90 -12.51 -8.27
CA ILE A 300 -24.66 -13.66 -9.14
C ILE A 300 -23.41 -13.37 -9.98
N ILE A 301 -22.45 -14.30 -9.99
CA ILE A 301 -21.27 -14.24 -10.86
C ILE A 301 -21.51 -15.20 -12.02
N GLU A 302 -21.38 -14.69 -13.24
CA GLU A 302 -21.44 -15.45 -14.49
C GLU A 302 -20.05 -15.48 -15.13
N ILE A 303 -19.59 -16.66 -15.52
CA ILE A 303 -18.30 -16.90 -16.17
C ILE A 303 -18.55 -17.71 -17.44
N GLU A 304 -18.16 -17.18 -18.58
CA GLU A 304 -18.20 -17.87 -19.88
C GLU A 304 -16.78 -18.36 -20.22
N TYR A 305 -16.63 -19.63 -20.58
CA TYR A 305 -15.33 -20.23 -20.90
C TYR A 305 -15.43 -21.31 -21.98
N ILE A 306 -14.30 -21.59 -22.63
CA ILE A 306 -14.17 -22.57 -23.71
C ILE A 306 -13.21 -23.68 -23.27
N VAL A 307 -13.61 -24.92 -23.49
CA VAL A 307 -12.78 -26.12 -23.38
C VAL A 307 -12.47 -26.58 -24.79
N ARG A 308 -11.20 -26.56 -25.21
CA ARG A 308 -10.81 -26.91 -26.59
C ARG A 308 -10.55 -28.40 -26.81
N LYS A 309 -10.28 -29.15 -25.73
CA LYS A 309 -10.11 -30.61 -25.77
C LYS A 309 -10.69 -31.21 -24.51
N THR A 310 -11.41 -32.32 -24.67
CA THR A 310 -11.95 -33.08 -23.53
C THR A 310 -10.84 -33.40 -22.54
N ARG A 311 -11.04 -33.06 -21.26
CA ARG A 311 -9.99 -33.19 -20.25
C ARG A 311 -10.55 -33.52 -18.88
N ALA A 312 -9.96 -34.53 -18.24
CA ALA A 312 -10.18 -34.83 -16.83
C ALA A 312 -9.54 -33.76 -15.94
N GLY A 313 -10.19 -33.45 -14.83
CA GLY A 313 -9.73 -32.49 -13.82
C GLY A 313 -9.81 -31.02 -14.25
N ALA A 314 -10.45 -30.68 -15.37
CA ALA A 314 -10.62 -29.30 -15.79
C ALA A 314 -11.51 -28.53 -14.82
N ILE A 315 -11.01 -27.41 -14.31
CA ILE A 315 -11.68 -26.60 -13.28
C ILE A 315 -11.74 -25.13 -13.66
N VAL A 316 -12.80 -24.46 -13.20
CA VAL A 316 -12.94 -23.01 -13.21
C VAL A 316 -13.16 -22.55 -11.77
N ASN A 317 -12.46 -21.50 -11.37
CA ASN A 317 -12.57 -20.98 -10.02
C ASN A 317 -12.63 -19.46 -10.00
N PHE A 318 -13.03 -18.96 -8.84
CA PHE A 318 -12.86 -17.56 -8.50
C PHE A 318 -12.37 -17.42 -7.06
N GLU A 319 -11.64 -16.33 -6.84
CA GLU A 319 -11.28 -15.81 -5.53
C GLU A 319 -12.02 -14.50 -5.31
N LEU A 320 -12.81 -14.42 -4.24
CA LEU A 320 -13.43 -13.17 -3.82
C LEU A 320 -12.51 -12.47 -2.82
N LYS A 321 -12.13 -11.23 -3.13
CA LYS A 321 -11.33 -10.38 -2.25
C LYS A 321 -12.14 -9.17 -1.80
N ARG A 322 -11.84 -8.69 -0.59
CA ARG A 322 -12.28 -7.39 -0.07
C ARG A 322 -11.03 -6.65 0.41
N ASN A 323 -10.83 -5.43 -0.05
CA ASN A 323 -9.66 -4.60 0.30
C ASN A 323 -8.32 -5.35 0.16
N ALA A 324 -8.13 -6.08 -0.96
CA ALA A 324 -6.99 -6.96 -1.25
C ALA A 324 -6.83 -8.19 -0.34
N THR A 325 -7.61 -8.34 0.72
CA THR A 325 -7.69 -9.55 1.53
C THR A 325 -8.55 -10.61 0.85
N SER A 326 -8.01 -11.82 0.71
CA SER A 326 -8.77 -12.98 0.23
C SER A 326 -9.84 -13.37 1.26
N LEU A 327 -11.11 -13.38 0.84
CA LEU A 327 -12.21 -13.87 1.68
C LEU A 327 -12.38 -15.37 1.54
N PHE A 328 -12.50 -15.85 0.30
CA PHE A 328 -12.58 -17.27 -0.01
C PHE A 328 -12.30 -17.54 -1.49
N PHE A 329 -11.98 -18.82 -1.77
CA PHE A 329 -11.95 -19.40 -3.10
C PHE A 329 -13.14 -20.33 -3.25
N SER A 330 -13.70 -20.41 -4.46
CA SER A 330 -14.68 -21.43 -4.82
C SER A 330 -14.39 -21.98 -6.21
N PHE A 331 -14.66 -23.27 -6.37
CA PHE A 331 -14.50 -24.01 -7.61
C PHE A 331 -15.88 -24.40 -8.13
N ASP A 332 -16.05 -24.43 -9.45
CA ASP A 332 -17.28 -24.90 -10.08
C ASP A 332 -17.61 -26.38 -9.80
N THR A 333 -16.65 -27.09 -9.19
CA THR A 333 -16.73 -28.50 -8.79
C THR A 333 -17.03 -28.72 -7.30
N ASP A 334 -17.08 -27.66 -6.46
CA ASP A 334 -17.29 -27.76 -5.00
C ASP A 334 -18.53 -28.59 -4.63
N CYS A 335 -19.63 -28.42 -5.38
CA CYS A 335 -20.88 -29.17 -5.20
C CYS A 335 -21.21 -30.10 -6.39
N SER A 336 -20.29 -30.23 -7.35
CA SER A 336 -20.47 -30.95 -8.62
C SER A 336 -19.21 -31.73 -8.97
N PRO A 337 -18.81 -32.73 -8.15
CA PRO A 337 -17.53 -33.43 -8.31
C PRO A 337 -17.42 -34.20 -9.62
N ASP A 338 -18.55 -34.57 -10.24
CA ASP A 338 -18.58 -35.31 -11.51
C ASP A 338 -17.88 -34.55 -12.66
N LEU A 339 -17.85 -33.22 -12.58
CA LEU A 339 -17.16 -32.35 -13.55
C LEU A 339 -15.63 -32.56 -13.54
N LEU A 340 -15.06 -33.11 -12.46
CA LEU A 340 -13.65 -33.48 -12.38
C LEU A 340 -13.33 -34.73 -13.20
N HIS A 341 -14.31 -35.61 -13.47
CA HIS A 341 -14.03 -36.85 -14.20
C HIS A 341 -13.70 -36.60 -15.66
N SER A 342 -14.51 -35.76 -16.33
CA SER A 342 -14.28 -35.39 -17.72
C SER A 342 -15.09 -34.17 -18.10
N ARG A 343 -14.43 -33.08 -18.47
CA ARG A 343 -15.08 -31.93 -19.11
C ARG A 343 -14.96 -32.06 -20.62
N GLN A 344 -16.09 -32.13 -21.32
CA GLN A 344 -16.10 -32.26 -22.78
C GLN A 344 -15.65 -30.97 -23.47
N GLU A 345 -15.16 -31.10 -24.71
CA GLU A 345 -14.94 -29.95 -25.59
C GLU A 345 -16.24 -29.16 -25.81
N GLY A 346 -16.15 -27.83 -25.77
CA GLY A 346 -17.29 -26.94 -25.98
C GLY A 346 -17.19 -25.60 -25.24
N ALA A 347 -18.18 -24.75 -25.46
CA ALA A 347 -18.36 -23.49 -24.74
C ALA A 347 -19.34 -23.67 -23.58
N TYR A 348 -19.03 -23.05 -22.43
CA TYR A 348 -19.75 -23.22 -21.19
C TYR A 348 -20.07 -21.87 -20.55
N ILE A 349 -21.18 -21.83 -19.82
CA ILE A 349 -21.56 -20.71 -18.95
C ILE A 349 -21.76 -21.27 -17.55
N SER A 350 -20.97 -20.80 -16.59
CA SER A 350 -21.13 -21.14 -15.17
C SER A 350 -21.67 -19.94 -14.42
N ARG A 351 -22.71 -20.17 -13.62
CA ARG A 351 -23.33 -19.16 -12.75
C ARG A 351 -23.28 -19.62 -11.30
N VAL A 352 -22.77 -18.75 -10.43
CA VAL A 352 -22.73 -18.99 -8.99
C VAL A 352 -23.44 -17.85 -8.27
N LYS A 353 -24.28 -18.21 -7.30
CA LYS A 353 -24.97 -17.26 -6.43
C LYS A 353 -24.16 -17.14 -5.15
N LEU A 354 -23.74 -15.93 -4.80
CA LEU A 354 -23.10 -15.70 -3.51
C LEU A 354 -24.15 -15.86 -2.39
N PRO A 355 -23.81 -16.47 -1.24
CA PRO A 355 -24.73 -16.50 -0.11
C PRO A 355 -25.17 -15.07 0.25
N CYS A 356 -26.46 -14.88 0.53
CA CYS A 356 -27.03 -13.57 0.83
C CYS A 356 -27.98 -13.67 2.03
N PRO A 357 -27.87 -12.76 3.03
CA PRO A 357 -26.82 -11.75 3.18
C PRO A 357 -25.52 -12.37 3.71
N LEU A 358 -24.38 -12.02 3.11
CA LEU A 358 -23.03 -12.47 3.54
C LEU A 358 -22.03 -11.31 3.57
N LEU A 359 -22.11 -10.43 2.58
CA LEU A 359 -21.14 -9.37 2.37
C LEU A 359 -21.51 -8.13 3.20
N LYS A 360 -20.51 -7.48 3.80
CA LYS A 360 -20.67 -6.14 4.40
C LYS A 360 -20.55 -5.08 3.31
N SER A 361 -20.98 -3.86 3.65
CA SER A 361 -20.68 -2.67 2.84
C SER A 361 -19.18 -2.58 2.53
N GLY A 362 -18.86 -2.29 1.29
CA GLY A 362 -17.52 -2.02 0.80
C GLY A 362 -17.23 -2.64 -0.56
N PHE A 363 -15.99 -2.51 -1.00
CA PHE A 363 -15.56 -2.89 -2.34
C PHE A 363 -15.02 -4.32 -2.43
N TYR A 364 -15.42 -5.01 -3.49
CA TYR A 364 -15.04 -6.39 -3.75
C TYR A 364 -14.43 -6.54 -5.14
N SER A 365 -13.38 -7.36 -5.23
CA SER A 365 -12.80 -7.78 -6.50
C SER A 365 -12.80 -9.31 -6.61
N LEU A 366 -12.85 -9.77 -7.85
CA LEU A 366 -12.85 -11.17 -8.22
C LEU A 366 -11.62 -11.45 -9.09
N THR A 367 -10.83 -12.42 -8.66
CA THR A 367 -9.79 -13.02 -9.49
C THR A 367 -10.32 -14.33 -10.02
N LEU A 368 -10.29 -14.52 -11.34
CA LEU A 368 -10.80 -15.73 -11.99
C LEU A 368 -9.64 -16.61 -12.44
N GLY A 369 -9.87 -17.92 -12.49
CA GLY A 369 -8.85 -18.86 -12.93
C GLY A 369 -9.41 -20.10 -13.60
N THR A 370 -8.58 -20.68 -14.46
CA THR A 370 -8.78 -22.00 -15.04
C THR A 370 -7.56 -22.87 -14.80
N GLY A 371 -7.75 -24.18 -14.74
CA GLY A 371 -6.65 -25.10 -14.56
C GLY A 371 -7.05 -26.55 -14.67
N VAL A 372 -6.09 -27.41 -14.34
CA VAL A 372 -6.33 -28.82 -14.12
C VAL A 372 -5.98 -29.15 -12.67
N ALA A 373 -6.94 -29.75 -11.98
CA ALA A 373 -6.80 -30.19 -10.60
C ALA A 373 -5.51 -31.01 -10.43
N ASN A 374 -4.71 -30.66 -9.42
CA ASN A 374 -3.43 -31.29 -9.10
C ASN A 374 -2.33 -31.25 -10.20
N VAL A 375 -2.52 -30.46 -11.27
CA VAL A 375 -1.52 -30.31 -12.33
C VAL A 375 -1.00 -28.89 -12.41
N GLY A 376 -1.89 -27.89 -12.52
CA GLY A 376 -1.46 -26.50 -12.63
C GLY A 376 -2.53 -25.54 -13.16
N LYS A 377 -2.22 -24.25 -13.06
CA LYS A 377 -3.05 -23.15 -13.58
C LYS A 377 -2.80 -23.00 -15.09
N ILE A 378 -3.87 -22.79 -15.85
CA ILE A 378 -3.81 -22.51 -17.31
C ILE A 378 -3.97 -21.02 -17.55
N GLN A 379 -4.98 -20.41 -16.94
CA GLN A 379 -5.26 -18.98 -17.05
C GLN A 379 -5.50 -18.40 -15.66
N HIS A 380 -5.02 -17.18 -15.45
CA HIS A 380 -5.22 -16.44 -14.21
C HIS A 380 -5.51 -14.98 -14.54
N LEU A 381 -6.71 -14.51 -14.20
CA LEU A 381 -7.20 -13.17 -14.49
C LEU A 381 -7.37 -12.43 -13.16
N GLU A 382 -6.33 -11.71 -12.76
CA GLU A 382 -6.27 -11.03 -11.47
C GLU A 382 -7.20 -9.81 -11.43
N ASN A 383 -8.04 -9.74 -10.38
CA ASN A 383 -8.96 -8.63 -10.09
C ASN A 383 -9.77 -8.16 -11.31
N ILE A 384 -10.13 -9.09 -12.20
CA ILE A 384 -10.72 -8.81 -13.51
C ILE A 384 -12.18 -8.34 -13.45
N LEU A 385 -12.88 -8.68 -12.36
CA LEU A 385 -14.22 -8.19 -12.06
C LEU A 385 -14.21 -7.45 -10.72
N ALA A 386 -14.98 -6.37 -10.62
CA ALA A 386 -15.11 -5.63 -9.38
C ALA A 386 -16.49 -4.96 -9.23
N PHE A 387 -16.95 -4.86 -7.99
CA PHE A 387 -18.26 -4.28 -7.64
C PHE A 387 -18.25 -3.74 -6.20
N ASN A 388 -19.19 -2.83 -5.92
CA ASN A 388 -19.42 -2.27 -4.60
C ASN A 388 -20.66 -2.88 -3.95
N VAL A 389 -20.61 -3.11 -2.64
CA VAL A 389 -21.77 -3.44 -1.83
C VAL A 389 -22.02 -2.27 -0.88
N GLU A 390 -23.25 -1.79 -0.79
CA GLU A 390 -23.61 -0.63 0.02
C GLU A 390 -24.78 -0.99 0.94
N LEU A 391 -24.84 -0.37 2.11
CA LEU A 391 -26.01 -0.48 2.99
C LEU A 391 -27.01 0.62 2.64
N ILE A 392 -27.96 0.32 1.74
CA ILE A 392 -28.99 1.27 1.26
C ILE A 392 -30.31 0.99 1.98
N SER A 393 -30.67 -0.28 2.15
CA SER A 393 -31.90 -0.72 2.82
C SER A 393 -31.82 -0.52 4.34
N GLN A 394 -32.85 0.08 4.96
CA GLN A 394 -32.89 0.35 6.41
C GLN A 394 -33.88 -0.53 7.22
N PRO A 395 -33.68 -1.85 7.39
CA PRO A 395 -34.50 -2.62 8.35
C PRO A 395 -34.10 -2.35 9.82
N SER A 396 -35.05 -2.44 10.74
CA SER A 396 -34.88 -2.09 12.17
C SER A 396 -33.90 -2.98 12.97
N SER A 397 -33.38 -4.06 12.38
CA SER A 397 -32.44 -5.02 12.99
C SER A 397 -30.95 -4.75 12.66
N LEU A 398 -30.61 -3.56 12.14
CA LEU A 398 -29.37 -3.25 11.42
C LEU A 398 -28.04 -3.18 12.21
N LEU A 399 -28.03 -3.29 13.55
CA LEU A 399 -26.77 -3.20 14.31
C LEU A 399 -25.78 -4.32 13.93
N SER A 400 -26.26 -5.44 13.37
CA SER A 400 -25.42 -6.57 12.98
C SER A 400 -24.69 -6.40 11.65
N TYR A 401 -25.07 -5.44 10.80
CA TYR A 401 -24.39 -5.13 9.52
C TYR A 401 -23.73 -3.75 9.53
N ALA A 402 -23.80 -3.04 10.67
CA ALA A 402 -23.11 -1.78 10.89
C ALA A 402 -21.60 -1.91 10.59
N GLU A 403 -21.03 -0.86 10.04
CA GLU A 403 -19.58 -0.78 9.76
C GLU A 403 -18.77 -1.08 11.03
N THR A 404 -19.23 -0.60 12.18
CA THR A 404 -18.62 -0.79 13.50
C THR A 404 -18.58 -2.22 14.00
N ARG A 405 -19.36 -3.17 13.44
CA ARG A 405 -19.29 -4.58 13.85
C ARG A 405 -17.98 -5.20 13.33
N PRO A 406 -17.11 -5.77 14.18
CA PRO A 406 -15.87 -6.40 13.73
C PRO A 406 -16.09 -7.52 12.70
N GLY A 407 -15.13 -7.70 11.79
CA GLY A 407 -15.11 -8.77 10.78
C GLY A 407 -15.30 -8.29 9.34
N LEU A 408 -14.79 -9.09 8.39
CA LEU A 408 -14.81 -8.79 6.95
C LEU A 408 -16.10 -9.22 6.24
N ILE A 409 -16.81 -10.20 6.80
CA ILE A 409 -18.10 -10.71 6.31
C ILE A 409 -19.13 -10.65 7.43
N ALA A 410 -20.40 -10.67 7.08
CA ALA A 410 -21.52 -10.69 8.01
C ALA A 410 -22.38 -11.92 7.75
N VAL A 411 -22.19 -12.94 8.59
CA VAL A 411 -22.94 -14.20 8.51
C VAL A 411 -24.15 -14.14 9.45
N PRO A 412 -25.38 -14.21 8.91
CA PRO A 412 -26.58 -14.32 9.73
C PRO A 412 -26.65 -15.75 10.29
N LEU A 413 -26.59 -15.88 11.61
CA LEU A 413 -26.72 -17.16 12.29
C LEU A 413 -28.03 -17.19 13.07
N THR A 414 -28.64 -18.37 13.16
CA THR A 414 -29.87 -18.57 13.92
C THR A 414 -29.53 -18.82 15.39
N TRP A 415 -29.98 -17.93 16.28
CA TRP A 415 -29.83 -18.08 17.73
C TRP A 415 -31.14 -18.59 18.33
N LYS A 416 -31.05 -19.63 19.18
CA LYS A 416 -32.18 -20.09 20.00
C LYS A 416 -32.00 -19.55 21.41
N THR A 417 -32.80 -18.55 21.79
CA THR A 417 -32.75 -17.95 23.14
C THR A 417 -33.95 -18.42 23.95
N GLN A 418 -33.70 -18.94 25.16
CA GLN A 418 -34.75 -19.33 26.10
C GLN A 418 -34.58 -18.54 27.40
N THR A 419 -35.68 -18.05 27.96
CA THR A 419 -35.67 -17.35 29.25
C THR A 419 -35.57 -18.36 30.38
N ARG A 420 -34.48 -18.33 31.16
CA ARG A 420 -34.37 -19.12 32.39
C ARG A 420 -35.10 -18.37 33.51
N LEU A 421 -36.26 -18.89 33.94
CA LEU A 421 -36.92 -18.41 35.15
C LEU A 421 -35.99 -18.64 36.36
N LYS A 422 -35.74 -17.59 37.16
CA LYS A 422 -35.09 -17.74 38.45
C LYS A 422 -36.09 -18.36 39.44
N ASN A 423 -35.78 -19.58 39.90
CA ASN A 423 -36.33 -20.35 41.02
C ASN A 423 -37.26 -21.52 40.65
N SER A 424 -36.70 -22.74 40.66
CA SER A 424 -37.30 -23.88 41.40
C SER A 424 -36.18 -24.87 41.77
N GLU A 425 -35.93 -24.96 43.07
CA GLU A 425 -35.42 -26.12 43.82
C GLU A 425 -33.93 -26.51 43.74
N VAL A 426 -33.27 -26.24 44.88
CA VAL A 426 -32.27 -27.12 45.49
C VAL A 426 -32.83 -28.53 45.51
N PHE A 427 -32.16 -29.49 44.87
CA PHE A 427 -32.25 -30.89 45.24
C PHE A 427 -30.91 -31.32 45.83
N VAL A 428 -30.99 -31.72 47.10
CA VAL A 428 -30.01 -32.52 47.85
C VAL A 428 -29.84 -33.88 47.18
#